data_AF-A0AAU1KUZ3-F1
#
_entry.id   AF-A0AAU1KUZ3-F1
#
_cell.length_a   1.000
_cell.length_b   1.000
_cell.length_c   1.000
_cell.angle_alpha   90.00
_cell.angle_beta   90.00
_cell.angle_gamma   90.00
#
_symmetry.space_group_name_H-M   'P 1'
#
loop_
_entity.id
_entity.type
_entity.pdbx_description
1 polymer ?
#
loop_
_entity_poly.entity_id
_entity_poly.type
_entity_poly.pdbx_seq_one_letter_code
_entity_poly.pdbx_strand_id
1 'polypeptide(L)'
;MSRNTFKILAVTAATVAALYAATGTSSAAASGLDCSGYGCDNWDPYGLSWEKKDSDANKSYSSGGEWINIALKSGRHNGQWFGWAEISNPTGTGNDWHGWIDRSTDGGAHWDGLRGMFALKSTFHGSMQYWPDGTSLRACMAYPSHGAVCTKWVS
;
A
#
# COMPACT_ATOMS: atom_id res chain seq x y z
N MET A 1 -7.07 -53.59 35.25
CA MET A 1 -8.00 -53.72 34.09
C MET A 1 -9.03 -52.61 34.27
N SER A 2 -9.29 -51.64 33.40
CA SER A 2 -9.27 -51.56 31.94
C SER A 2 -9.36 -50.07 31.48
N ARG A 3 -8.50 -49.71 30.51
CA ARG A 3 -8.65 -48.81 29.34
C ARG A 3 -9.04 -47.32 29.45
N ASN A 4 -8.05 -46.51 29.02
CA ASN A 4 -8.08 -45.24 28.29
C ASN A 4 -9.36 -44.86 27.53
N THR A 5 -9.65 -43.55 27.44
CA THR A 5 -10.14 -42.91 26.20
C THR A 5 -9.70 -41.43 26.12
N PHE A 6 -8.83 -41.15 25.15
CA PHE A 6 -8.51 -39.85 24.56
C PHE A 6 -9.65 -39.40 23.63
N LYS A 7 -10.11 -38.13 23.66
CA LYS A 7 -10.68 -37.36 22.52
C LYS A 7 -10.48 -35.85 22.77
N ILE A 8 -9.52 -35.20 22.11
CA ILE A 8 -9.58 -34.45 20.83
C ILE A 8 -10.05 -32.98 20.99
N LEU A 9 -9.18 -32.08 20.54
CA LEU A 9 -9.33 -30.62 20.35
C LEU A 9 -10.57 -30.22 19.54
N ALA A 10 -11.09 -29.03 19.82
CA ALA A 10 -11.73 -28.18 18.82
C ALA A 10 -11.41 -26.71 19.09
N VAL A 11 -10.45 -26.18 18.32
CA VAL A 11 -10.23 -24.73 18.14
C VAL A 11 -11.30 -24.25 17.16
N THR A 12 -12.15 -23.31 17.55
CA THR A 12 -13.12 -22.68 16.65
C THR A 12 -12.64 -21.29 16.25
N ALA A 13 -12.51 -21.12 14.93
CA ALA A 13 -11.97 -19.96 14.25
C ALA A 13 -12.89 -18.75 14.30
N ALA A 14 -12.27 -17.58 14.28
CA ALA A 14 -12.88 -16.28 14.12
C ALA A 14 -13.45 -16.08 12.70
N THR A 15 -14.56 -15.36 12.61
CA THR A 15 -14.99 -14.70 11.38
C THR A 15 -15.45 -13.28 11.71
N VAL A 16 -14.60 -12.30 11.38
CA VAL A 16 -14.96 -10.89 11.27
C VAL A 16 -14.94 -10.55 9.79
N ALA A 17 -16.09 -10.17 9.24
CA ALA A 17 -16.16 -9.50 7.95
C ALA A 17 -17.39 -8.57 7.95
N ALA A 18 -17.19 -7.34 8.42
CA ALA A 18 -18.11 -6.24 8.21
C ALA A 18 -17.85 -5.66 6.81
N LEU A 19 -18.79 -5.85 5.88
CA LEU A 19 -18.80 -5.14 4.61
C LEU A 19 -19.27 -3.71 4.84
N TYR A 20 -18.36 -2.75 4.73
CA TYR A 20 -18.71 -1.37 4.42
C TYR A 20 -18.56 -1.16 2.92
N ALA A 21 -19.69 -1.09 2.22
CA ALA A 21 -19.75 -0.55 0.87
C ALA A 21 -19.92 0.97 0.99
N ALA A 22 -18.81 1.71 0.88
CA ALA A 22 -18.84 3.15 0.68
C ALA A 22 -18.63 3.46 -0.81
N THR A 23 -19.55 4.28 -1.32
CA THR A 23 -19.72 4.76 -2.67
C THR A 23 -18.46 5.41 -3.24
N GLY A 24 -17.98 4.90 -4.39
CA GLY A 24 -16.97 5.57 -5.20
C GLY A 24 -17.59 6.73 -5.97
N THR A 25 -17.22 7.95 -5.60
CA THR A 25 -17.32 9.12 -6.48
C THR A 25 -15.92 9.41 -7.00
N SER A 26 -15.70 9.18 -8.30
CA SER A 26 -14.49 9.62 -8.99
C SER A 26 -14.49 11.15 -9.03
N SER A 27 -13.54 11.78 -8.35
CA SER A 27 -13.35 13.23 -8.42
C SER A 27 -12.60 13.60 -9.71
N ALA A 28 -13.21 14.46 -10.52
CA ALA A 28 -12.55 15.12 -11.64
C ALA A 28 -11.35 15.94 -11.13
N ALA A 29 -10.24 15.88 -11.87
CA ALA A 29 -8.99 16.55 -11.52
C ALA A 29 -9.17 18.07 -11.47
N ALA A 30 -9.05 18.65 -10.27
CA ALA A 30 -8.90 20.08 -10.08
C ALA A 30 -7.41 20.41 -10.10
N SER A 31 -6.96 21.09 -11.16
CA SER A 31 -5.67 21.75 -11.18
C SER A 31 -5.64 22.87 -10.14
N GLY A 32 -4.73 22.80 -9.17
CA GLY A 32 -4.35 23.93 -8.31
C GLY A 32 -5.12 24.09 -7.00
N LEU A 33 -5.43 23.00 -6.30
CA LEU A 33 -5.84 23.09 -4.89
C LEU A 33 -4.58 23.10 -4.01
N ASP A 34 -4.57 24.00 -3.01
CA ASP A 34 -3.43 24.20 -2.13
C ASP A 34 -3.26 22.99 -1.18
N CYS A 35 -2.15 22.27 -1.30
CA CYS A 35 -1.83 21.17 -0.41
C CYS A 35 -1.24 21.67 0.91
N SER A 36 -1.90 21.33 2.02
CA SER A 36 -1.38 21.58 3.37
C SER A 36 -1.56 20.36 4.26
N GLY A 37 -0.44 19.77 4.68
CA GLY A 37 -0.40 18.65 5.61
C GLY A 37 -1.08 17.41 5.03
N TYR A 38 -1.93 16.76 5.83
CA TYR A 38 -2.71 15.59 5.37
C TYR A 38 -3.87 15.94 4.42
N GLY A 39 -4.10 17.21 4.10
CA GLY A 39 -5.21 17.64 3.23
C GLY A 39 -5.13 17.09 1.79
N CYS A 40 -3.95 16.62 1.40
CA CYS A 40 -3.68 16.02 0.10
C CYS A 40 -3.45 14.51 0.15
N ASP A 41 -3.65 13.88 1.32
CA ASP A 41 -3.76 12.43 1.38
C ASP A 41 -4.89 11.99 0.42
N ASN A 42 -4.64 10.90 -0.30
CA ASN A 42 -5.56 10.27 -1.25
C ASN A 42 -5.73 10.97 -2.61
N TRP A 43 -4.92 11.97 -2.93
CA TRP A 43 -4.89 12.56 -4.26
C TRP A 43 -4.09 11.70 -5.25
N ASP A 44 -4.39 11.82 -6.54
CA ASP A 44 -3.63 11.15 -7.59
C ASP A 44 -2.26 11.84 -7.80
N PRO A 45 -1.13 11.15 -7.57
CA PRO A 45 0.19 11.75 -7.75
C PRO A 45 0.48 12.17 -9.21
N TYR A 46 -0.19 11.58 -10.19
CA TYR A 46 0.02 11.91 -11.61
C TYR A 46 -0.79 13.12 -12.08
N GLY A 47 -1.75 13.59 -11.27
CA GLY A 47 -2.51 14.82 -11.52
C GLY A 47 -1.81 16.10 -11.07
N LEU A 48 -0.64 15.99 -10.42
CA LEU A 48 0.08 17.13 -9.84
C LEU A 48 1.36 17.49 -10.59
N SER A 49 1.71 18.78 -10.52
CA SER A 49 3.03 19.27 -10.87
C SER A 49 3.94 19.17 -9.65
N TRP A 50 5.13 18.60 -9.83
CA TRP A 50 6.06 18.31 -8.75
C TRP A 50 7.32 19.15 -8.87
N GLU A 51 7.74 19.75 -7.76
CA GLU A 51 9.03 20.45 -7.65
C GLU A 51 10.20 19.46 -7.77
N LYS A 52 10.00 18.26 -7.22
CA LYS A 52 10.95 17.14 -7.27
C LYS A 52 10.20 15.82 -7.26
N LYS A 53 10.74 14.80 -7.92
CA LYS A 53 10.30 13.40 -7.83
C LYS A 53 11.49 12.48 -7.60
N ASP A 54 11.32 11.48 -6.76
CA ASP A 54 12.33 10.47 -6.47
C ASP A 54 11.74 9.05 -6.49
N SER A 55 12.63 8.06 -6.58
CA SER A 55 12.31 6.64 -6.41
C SER A 55 13.13 6.09 -5.25
N ASP A 56 12.52 6.09 -4.06
CA ASP A 56 13.23 5.93 -2.78
C ASP A 56 13.58 4.48 -2.45
N ALA A 57 12.73 3.54 -2.86
CA ALA A 57 12.97 2.12 -2.69
C ALA A 57 12.22 1.29 -3.73
N ASN A 58 12.71 0.08 -4.00
CA ASN A 58 12.02 -0.88 -4.84
C ASN A 58 12.18 -2.31 -4.28
N LYS A 59 11.26 -3.19 -4.65
CA LYS A 59 11.31 -4.61 -4.35
C LYS A 59 10.65 -5.39 -5.47
N SER A 60 11.33 -6.44 -5.93
CA SER A 60 10.80 -7.38 -6.90
C SER A 60 10.27 -8.64 -6.21
N TYR A 61 9.23 -9.22 -6.78
CA TYR A 61 8.71 -10.53 -6.41
C TYR A 61 8.58 -11.39 -7.67
N SER A 62 8.91 -12.68 -7.53
CA SER A 62 8.71 -13.66 -8.57
C SER A 62 8.35 -15.02 -8.00
N SER A 63 7.32 -15.63 -8.58
CA SER A 63 6.84 -16.96 -8.23
C SER A 63 6.06 -17.53 -9.40
N GLY A 64 6.22 -18.83 -9.69
CA GLY A 64 5.40 -19.52 -10.70
C GLY A 64 5.45 -18.94 -12.13
N GLY A 65 6.51 -18.21 -12.49
CA GLY A 65 6.62 -17.52 -13.79
C GLY A 65 6.02 -16.11 -13.82
N GLU A 66 5.44 -15.65 -12.70
CA GLU A 66 5.02 -14.27 -12.50
C GLU A 66 6.20 -13.43 -12.00
N TRP A 67 6.23 -12.16 -12.40
CA TRP A 67 7.19 -11.15 -11.99
C TRP A 67 6.45 -9.85 -11.74
N ILE A 68 6.77 -9.16 -10.65
CA ILE A 68 6.16 -7.87 -10.33
C ILE A 68 7.14 -7.04 -9.49
N ASN A 69 7.17 -5.73 -9.74
CA ASN A 69 7.97 -4.79 -8.97
C ASN A 69 7.06 -3.81 -8.23
N ILE A 70 7.30 -3.60 -6.94
CA ILE A 70 6.73 -2.50 -6.16
C ILE A 70 7.82 -1.47 -5.89
N ALA A 71 7.50 -0.19 -6.07
CA ALA A 71 8.37 0.93 -5.76
C ALA A 71 7.68 1.90 -4.79
N LEU A 72 8.45 2.42 -3.85
CA LEU A 72 8.13 3.64 -3.13
C LEU A 72 8.62 4.81 -3.98
N LYS A 73 7.69 5.65 -4.40
CA LYS A 73 7.95 6.92 -5.08
C LYS A 73 7.67 8.06 -4.12
N SER A 74 8.35 9.18 -4.32
CA SER A 74 8.04 10.41 -3.63
C SER A 74 8.11 11.62 -4.53
N GLY A 75 7.52 12.71 -4.06
CA GLY A 75 7.63 13.98 -4.71
C GLY A 75 7.40 15.13 -3.75
N ARG A 76 7.95 16.29 -4.12
CA ARG A 76 7.79 17.55 -3.39
C ARG A 76 6.79 18.46 -4.11
N HIS A 77 5.75 18.90 -3.39
CA HIS A 77 4.71 19.80 -3.89
C HIS A 77 4.36 20.83 -2.81
N ASN A 78 4.32 22.10 -3.18
CA ASN A 78 4.12 23.24 -2.27
C ASN A 78 5.04 23.18 -1.04
N GLY A 79 6.32 22.85 -1.27
CA GLY A 79 7.33 22.73 -0.22
C GLY A 79 7.24 21.49 0.66
N GLN A 80 6.21 20.64 0.49
CA GLN A 80 5.93 19.45 1.30
C GLN A 80 6.25 18.15 0.55
N TRP A 81 6.66 17.11 1.28
CA TRP A 81 6.94 15.78 0.72
C TRP A 81 5.72 14.86 0.81
N PHE A 82 5.54 14.07 -0.24
CA PHE A 82 4.49 13.06 -0.34
C PHE A 82 5.09 11.78 -0.92
N GLY A 83 4.57 10.63 -0.49
CA GLY A 83 4.93 9.31 -1.02
C GLY A 83 3.73 8.59 -1.63
N TRP A 84 3.97 7.76 -2.64
CA TRP A 84 2.99 6.81 -3.17
C TRP A 84 3.65 5.48 -3.55
N ALA A 85 2.84 4.42 -3.55
CA ALA A 85 3.24 3.10 -4.01
C ALA A 85 2.98 2.98 -5.51
N GLU A 86 3.91 2.37 -6.24
CA GLU A 86 3.80 2.15 -7.68
C GLU A 86 4.23 0.74 -8.06
N ILE A 87 3.38 0.03 -8.78
CA ILE A 87 3.65 -1.29 -9.34
C ILE A 87 4.09 -1.14 -10.79
N SER A 88 5.14 -1.88 -11.17
CA SER A 88 5.60 -1.94 -12.56
C SER A 88 5.94 -3.38 -12.98
N ASN A 89 5.95 -3.58 -14.30
CA ASN A 89 6.30 -4.83 -14.97
C ASN A 89 5.56 -6.08 -14.43
N PRO A 90 4.22 -6.06 -14.24
CA PRO A 90 3.52 -7.27 -13.89
C PRO A 90 3.52 -8.24 -15.08
N THR A 91 4.09 -9.42 -14.91
CA THR A 91 3.96 -10.54 -15.84
C THR A 91 3.09 -11.63 -15.22
N GLY A 92 2.24 -12.24 -16.04
CA GLY A 92 1.27 -13.25 -15.59
C GLY A 92 -0.17 -12.74 -15.61
N THR A 93 -1.10 -13.61 -15.21
CA THR A 93 -2.55 -13.33 -15.22
C THR A 93 -3.05 -12.69 -13.92
N GLY A 94 -2.18 -12.48 -12.93
CA GLY A 94 -2.54 -11.90 -11.65
C GLY A 94 -2.98 -10.44 -11.76
N ASN A 95 -4.27 -10.20 -12.01
CA ASN A 95 -4.89 -8.88 -11.85
C ASN A 95 -5.28 -8.59 -10.38
N ASP A 96 -5.07 -9.56 -9.49
CA ASP A 96 -5.48 -9.52 -8.08
C ASP A 96 -4.37 -8.99 -7.15
N TRP A 97 -3.30 -8.42 -7.71
CA TRP A 97 -2.32 -7.71 -6.91
C TRP A 97 -2.91 -6.42 -6.36
N HIS A 98 -2.65 -6.19 -5.07
CA HIS A 98 -2.94 -4.93 -4.39
C HIS A 98 -1.64 -4.27 -3.98
N GLY A 99 -1.58 -2.94 -4.08
CA GLY A 99 -0.46 -2.13 -3.60
C GLY A 99 -0.93 -1.09 -2.59
N TRP A 100 -0.06 -0.67 -1.67
CA TRP A 100 -0.33 0.36 -0.66
C TRP A 100 0.98 0.91 -0.06
N ILE A 101 0.86 1.93 0.79
CA ILE A 101 1.92 2.44 1.66
C ILE A 101 1.62 2.07 3.11
N ASP A 102 2.64 1.68 3.86
CA ASP A 102 2.62 1.77 5.32
C ASP A 102 3.40 3.04 5.74
N ARG A 103 2.89 3.76 6.76
CA ARG A 103 3.58 4.89 7.38
C ARG A 103 3.80 4.67 8.87
N SER A 104 4.95 5.07 9.35
CA SER A 104 5.40 4.86 10.74
C SER A 104 6.04 6.13 11.29
N THR A 105 5.91 6.37 12.60
CA THR A 105 6.63 7.42 13.34
C THR A 105 7.79 6.88 14.20
N ASP A 106 7.96 5.55 14.27
CA ASP A 106 8.94 4.88 15.12
C ASP A 106 9.85 3.90 14.36
N GLY A 107 10.06 4.17 13.06
CA GLY A 107 10.91 3.32 12.21
C GLY A 107 10.33 1.93 11.89
N GLY A 108 9.03 1.71 12.11
CA GLY A 108 8.29 0.54 11.68
C GLY A 108 7.94 -0.44 12.80
N ALA A 109 8.15 -0.05 14.07
CA ALA A 109 7.68 -0.84 15.20
C ALA A 109 6.15 -0.80 15.29
N HIS A 110 5.54 0.34 14.95
CA HIS A 110 4.12 0.49 14.70
C HIS A 110 3.90 1.26 13.40
N TRP A 111 2.81 0.96 12.69
CA TRP A 111 2.45 1.67 11.48
C TRP A 111 0.95 1.83 11.34
N ASP A 112 0.53 2.91 10.69
CA ASP A 112 -0.88 3.30 10.55
C ASP A 112 -1.57 2.68 9.31
N GLY A 113 -0.94 1.66 8.71
CA GLY A 113 -1.59 0.68 7.82
C GLY A 113 -1.71 1.08 6.34
N LEU A 114 -2.59 0.34 5.63
CA LEU A 114 -2.78 0.24 4.18
C LEU A 114 -3.20 1.55 3.48
N ARG A 115 -2.36 2.57 3.51
CA ARG A 115 -2.64 3.87 2.92
C ARG A 115 -2.54 3.86 1.41
N GLY A 116 -3.42 4.61 0.77
CA GLY A 116 -3.47 4.73 -0.70
C GLY A 116 -3.61 3.38 -1.40
N MET A 117 -4.35 2.44 -0.80
CA MET A 117 -4.51 1.10 -1.34
C MET A 117 -5.14 1.15 -2.74
N PHE A 118 -4.57 0.36 -3.65
CA PHE A 118 -5.07 0.21 -5.02
C PHE A 118 -5.00 -1.25 -5.46
N ALA A 119 -5.79 -1.58 -6.48
CA ALA A 119 -5.73 -2.86 -7.15
C ALA A 119 -5.12 -2.67 -8.54
N LEU A 120 -4.23 -3.56 -8.94
CA LEU A 120 -3.51 -3.49 -10.21
C LEU A 120 -4.45 -3.48 -11.43
N LYS A 121 -5.62 -4.11 -11.31
CA LYS A 121 -6.70 -4.08 -12.32
C LYS A 121 -7.25 -2.67 -12.61
N SER A 122 -7.02 -1.71 -11.72
CA SER A 122 -7.60 -0.36 -11.81
C SER A 122 -6.54 0.70 -12.11
N THR A 123 -5.36 0.57 -11.53
CA THR A 123 -4.25 1.52 -11.69
C THR A 123 -2.93 0.85 -11.30
N PHE A 124 -1.81 1.39 -11.78
CA PHE A 124 -0.46 0.95 -11.43
C PHE A 124 0.11 1.72 -10.24
N HIS A 125 -0.63 2.66 -9.67
CA HIS A 125 -0.17 3.46 -8.53
C HIS A 125 -1.26 3.74 -7.52
N GLY A 126 -0.85 3.89 -6.27
CA GLY A 126 -1.70 4.33 -5.18
C GLY A 126 -1.80 5.84 -5.14
N SER A 127 -2.79 6.32 -4.40
CA SER A 127 -2.91 7.74 -4.12
C SER A 127 -1.81 8.21 -3.17
N MET A 128 -1.32 9.43 -3.35
CA MET A 128 -0.24 9.98 -2.55
C MET A 128 -0.62 10.20 -1.08
N GLN A 129 0.37 10.14 -0.22
CA GLN A 129 0.27 10.28 1.22
C GLN A 129 1.29 11.30 1.68
N TYR A 130 0.87 12.24 2.53
CA TYR A 130 1.77 13.20 3.13
C TYR A 130 2.86 12.48 3.94
N TRP A 131 4.10 12.89 3.70
CA TRP A 131 5.32 12.36 4.30
C TRP A 131 6.03 13.48 5.09
N PRO A 132 5.58 13.76 6.32
CA PRO A 132 6.24 14.74 7.18
C PRO A 132 7.58 14.23 7.70
N ASP A 133 8.47 15.16 8.05
CA ASP A 133 9.73 14.88 8.73
C ASP A 133 9.50 14.03 9.99
N GLY A 134 10.44 13.12 10.26
CA GLY A 134 10.35 12.21 11.41
C GLY A 134 9.38 11.05 11.20
N THR A 135 8.85 10.86 10.00
CA THR A 135 8.07 9.67 9.62
C THR A 135 8.78 8.85 8.57
N SER A 136 8.50 7.55 8.56
CA SER A 136 9.04 6.61 7.58
C SER A 136 7.92 5.99 6.76
N LEU A 137 8.18 5.80 5.47
CA LEU A 137 7.29 5.12 4.53
C LEU A 137 7.92 3.84 4.00
N ARG A 138 7.08 2.87 3.63
CA ARG A 138 7.43 1.77 2.74
C ARG A 138 6.27 1.49 1.80
N ALA A 139 6.58 1.06 0.58
CA ALA A 139 5.58 0.55 -0.33
C ALA A 139 5.46 -0.96 -0.17
N CYS A 140 4.25 -1.47 -0.22
CA CYS A 140 3.95 -2.88 -0.08
C CYS A 140 3.01 -3.32 -1.20
N MET A 141 3.06 -4.61 -1.51
CA MET A 141 2.12 -5.28 -2.38
C MET A 141 1.75 -6.65 -1.81
N ALA A 142 0.57 -7.15 -2.13
CA ALA A 142 0.16 -8.50 -1.82
C ALA A 142 -0.64 -9.12 -2.95
N TYR A 143 -0.52 -10.43 -3.03
CA TYR A 143 -1.42 -11.29 -3.78
C TYR A 143 -2.11 -12.24 -2.81
N PRO A 144 -3.41 -12.57 -3.00
CA PRO A 144 -4.19 -13.36 -2.04
C PRO A 144 -3.51 -14.66 -1.57
N SER A 145 -2.74 -15.34 -2.43
CA SER A 145 -2.06 -16.59 -2.11
C SER A 145 -0.60 -16.48 -1.66
N HIS A 146 0.01 -15.29 -1.64
CA HIS A 146 1.46 -15.13 -1.45
C HIS A 146 1.90 -14.20 -0.31
N GLY A 147 0.94 -13.64 0.44
CA GLY A 147 1.23 -12.71 1.52
C GLY A 147 1.75 -11.35 1.03
N ALA A 148 2.13 -10.49 1.97
CA ALA A 148 2.62 -9.16 1.66
C ALA A 148 4.14 -9.12 1.45
N VAL A 149 4.58 -8.37 0.45
CA VAL A 149 5.96 -8.06 0.12
C VAL A 149 6.13 -6.55 0.16
N CYS A 150 7.11 -6.07 0.92
CA CYS A 150 7.34 -4.64 1.10
C CYS A 150 8.77 -4.22 0.76
N THR A 151 8.94 -2.95 0.40
CA THR A 151 10.24 -2.28 0.36
C THR A 151 10.81 -2.12 1.79
N LYS A 152 12.08 -1.75 1.89
CA LYS A 152 12.63 -1.22 3.15
C LYS A 152 11.88 0.06 3.56
N TRP A 153 11.90 0.36 4.85
CA TRP A 153 11.51 1.67 5.36
C TRP A 153 12.48 2.76 4.87
N VAL A 154 11.94 3.91 4.51
CA VAL A 154 12.69 5.13 4.15
C VAL A 154 12.16 6.28 4.99
N SER A 155 13.05 7.14 5.49
CA SER A 155 12.75 8.31 6.35
C SER A 155 13.22 9.60 5.69
#